data_AF-A0A5F2GAJ0-F1
#
_entry.id   AF-A0A5F2GAJ0-F1
#
_cell.length_a   1.000
_cell.length_b   1.000
_cell.length_c   1.000
_cell.angle_alpha   90.00
_cell.angle_beta   90.00
_cell.angle_gamma   90.00
#
_symmetry.space_group_name_H-M   'P 1'
#
loop_
_entity.id
_entity.type
_entity.pdbx_description
1 polymer ?
#
loop_
_entity_poly.entity_id
_entity_poly.type
_entity_poly.pdbx_seq_one_letter_code
_entity_poly.pdbx_strand_id
1 'polypeptide(L)'
;MAFAVICLIGLAAAATALFPATASAQQLRRCASEGGICRLPYPTQVVFGARGRVTSRFFDRRAVPCSNRVFGDPAPGREKACYYVARGRGGYGGDNDYGDDNYGDNDYGSRPDRGEWVACAREGDFCDFSGRAVVRYGARGRYTQDVFRNGVDCSNDSFGDDPAPGAQKRCYVRQ
;
A
#
# COMPACT_ATOMS: atom_id res chain seq x y z
N MET A 1 31.62 68.61 18.32
CA MET A 1 30.53 68.76 17.34
C MET A 1 31.02 68.23 16.00
N ALA A 2 30.85 66.92 15.72
CA ALA A 2 31.07 66.32 14.40
C ALA A 2 30.46 64.89 14.36
N PHE A 3 29.60 64.64 13.34
CA PHE A 3 29.14 63.37 12.71
C PHE A 3 28.55 62.24 13.58
N ALA A 4 27.26 61.94 13.53
CA ALA A 4 26.47 61.24 12.48
C ALA A 4 26.47 59.70 12.61
N VAL A 5 25.29 59.11 12.44
CA VAL A 5 24.94 57.84 11.76
C VAL A 5 23.85 57.07 12.54
N ILE A 6 22.66 57.09 11.93
CA ILE A 6 21.50 56.24 12.22
C ILE A 6 21.86 54.82 11.81
N CYS A 7 21.61 53.81 12.66
CA CYS A 7 21.46 52.44 12.19
C CYS A 7 20.30 51.75 12.92
N LEU A 8 19.17 51.74 12.23
CA LEU A 8 18.04 50.84 12.46
C LEU A 8 18.55 49.40 12.38
N ILE A 9 18.42 48.62 13.46
CA ILE A 9 18.46 47.17 13.34
C ILE A 9 17.32 46.63 14.21
N GLY A 10 16.17 46.48 13.55
CA GLY A 10 15.05 45.73 14.10
C GLY A 10 15.53 44.33 14.45
N LEU A 11 15.29 43.91 15.69
CA LEU A 11 15.41 42.52 16.08
C LEU A 11 14.35 41.74 15.31
N ALA A 12 14.78 41.15 14.20
CA ALA A 12 14.02 40.16 13.45
C ALA A 12 13.71 39.01 14.42
N ALA A 13 12.44 38.89 14.81
CA ALA A 13 11.93 37.71 15.48
C ALA A 13 12.23 36.52 14.55
N ALA A 14 13.15 35.65 14.98
CA ALA A 14 13.43 34.40 14.30
C ALA A 14 12.16 33.55 14.34
N ALA A 15 11.38 33.59 13.25
CA ALA A 15 10.29 32.67 13.01
C ALA A 15 10.91 31.30 12.78
N THR A 16 10.98 30.48 13.83
CA THR A 16 11.23 29.05 13.72
C THR A 16 10.09 28.43 12.92
N ALA A 17 10.33 28.28 11.61
CA ALA A 17 9.46 27.54 10.73
C ALA A 17 9.42 26.07 11.18
N LEU A 18 8.41 25.71 11.96
CA LEU A 18 8.00 24.32 12.12
C LEU A 18 7.40 23.89 10.79
N PHE A 19 8.24 23.31 9.92
CA PHE A 19 7.77 22.68 8.69
C PHE A 19 6.78 21.57 9.07
N PRO A 20 5.53 21.60 8.59
CA PRO A 20 4.65 20.46 8.73
C PRO A 20 5.30 19.30 7.98
N ALA A 21 5.51 18.17 8.67
CA ALA A 21 5.86 16.92 8.02
C ALA A 21 4.77 16.66 6.96
N THR A 22 5.12 16.76 5.69
CA THR A 22 4.21 16.41 4.61
C THR A 22 3.90 14.93 4.75
N ALA A 23 2.73 14.62 5.31
CA ALA A 23 2.21 13.26 5.34
C ALA A 23 2.16 12.79 3.89
N SER A 24 3.02 11.82 3.54
CA SER A 24 3.06 11.22 2.21
C SER A 24 1.71 10.55 1.93
N ALA A 25 0.80 11.29 1.29
CA ALA A 25 -0.42 10.73 0.76
C ALA A 25 -0.03 9.64 -0.24
N GLN A 26 -0.31 8.38 0.10
CA GLN A 26 -0.12 7.27 -0.83
C GLN A 26 -0.87 7.63 -2.13
N GLN A 27 -0.22 7.46 -3.29
CA GLN A 27 -0.83 7.83 -4.57
C GLN A 27 -1.98 6.87 -4.89
N LEU A 28 -3.15 7.13 -4.32
CA LEU A 28 -4.37 6.35 -4.52
C LEU A 28 -4.97 6.69 -5.87
N ARG A 29 -5.20 5.69 -6.71
CA ARG A 29 -5.87 5.83 -8.00
C ARG A 29 -7.21 5.12 -7.95
N ARG A 30 -8.28 5.84 -8.27
CA ARG A 30 -9.63 5.28 -8.34
C ARG A 30 -9.69 4.24 -9.46
N CYS A 31 -10.30 3.09 -9.19
CA CYS A 31 -10.45 2.02 -10.18
C CYS A 31 -11.89 1.53 -10.38
N ALA A 32 -12.77 1.69 -9.38
CA ALA A 32 -14.16 1.27 -9.50
C ALA A 32 -15.08 2.03 -8.52
N SER A 33 -16.33 2.25 -8.93
CA SER A 33 -17.43 2.56 -8.00
C SER A 33 -17.83 1.29 -7.21
N GLU A 34 -18.50 1.46 -6.07
CA GLU A 34 -19.12 0.34 -5.33
C GLU A 34 -20.02 -0.51 -6.24
N GLY A 35 -19.87 -1.83 -6.14
CA GLY A 35 -20.49 -2.83 -7.03
C GLY A 35 -19.69 -3.16 -8.29
N GLY A 36 -18.72 -2.32 -8.67
CA GLY A 36 -17.88 -2.54 -9.85
C GLY A 36 -16.72 -3.53 -9.62
N ILE A 37 -15.96 -3.79 -10.69
CA ILE A 37 -14.72 -4.58 -10.63
C ILE A 37 -13.51 -3.65 -10.74
N CYS A 38 -12.68 -3.63 -9.70
CA CYS A 38 -11.39 -2.95 -9.73
C CYS A 38 -10.38 -3.84 -10.45
N ARG A 39 -9.86 -3.38 -11.60
CA ARG A 39 -8.80 -4.05 -12.35
C ARG A 39 -7.43 -3.53 -11.89
N LEU A 40 -6.61 -4.42 -11.35
CA LEU A 40 -5.30 -4.07 -10.80
C LEU A 40 -4.19 -4.29 -11.84
N PRO A 41 -3.33 -3.29 -12.09
CA PRO A 41 -2.22 -3.41 -13.03
C PRO A 41 -1.10 -4.32 -12.51
N TYR A 42 -1.04 -4.51 -11.20
CA TYR A 42 -0.10 -5.35 -10.49
C TYR A 42 -0.66 -5.66 -9.09
N PRO A 43 -0.11 -6.65 -8.39
CA PRO A 43 -0.44 -6.88 -7.00
C PRO A 43 -0.22 -5.63 -6.14
N THR A 44 -1.29 -5.14 -5.52
CA THR A 44 -1.28 -3.90 -4.75
C THR A 44 -2.39 -3.89 -3.69
N GLN A 45 -2.29 -2.95 -2.76
CA GLN A 45 -3.33 -2.67 -1.79
C GLN A 45 -4.49 -1.92 -2.45
N VAL A 46 -5.70 -2.43 -2.21
CA VAL A 46 -6.95 -1.79 -2.60
C VAL A 46 -7.60 -1.23 -1.36
N VAL A 47 -7.96 0.04 -1.43
CA VAL A 47 -8.67 0.81 -0.43
C VAL A 47 -10.11 0.96 -0.88
N PHE A 48 -11.06 0.64 -0.01
CA PHE A 48 -12.49 0.78 -0.25
C PHE A 48 -13.08 1.73 0.80
N GLY A 49 -13.87 2.71 0.38
CA GLY A 49 -14.56 3.60 1.32
C GLY A 49 -14.97 4.94 0.75
N ALA A 50 -15.36 5.84 1.66
CA ALA A 50 -15.91 7.16 1.33
C ALA A 50 -15.58 8.19 2.41
N ARG A 51 -15.32 9.44 2.00
CA ARG A 51 -15.15 10.61 2.90
C ARG A 51 -14.20 10.33 4.09
N GLY A 52 -13.06 9.69 3.81
CA GLY A 52 -12.03 9.37 4.81
C GLY A 52 -12.30 8.13 5.67
N ARG A 53 -13.50 7.54 5.62
CA ARG A 53 -13.79 6.24 6.25
C ARG A 53 -13.49 5.13 5.25
N VAL A 54 -12.41 4.39 5.50
CA VAL A 54 -11.88 3.40 4.56
C VAL A 54 -11.47 2.10 5.26
N THR A 55 -11.51 1.02 4.51
CA THR A 55 -10.88 -0.26 4.80
C THR A 55 -9.93 -0.58 3.65
N SER A 56 -8.94 -1.43 3.88
CA SER A 56 -7.97 -1.76 2.84
C SER A 56 -7.49 -3.19 2.95
N ARG A 57 -7.22 -3.81 1.81
CA ARG A 57 -6.70 -5.18 1.73
C ARG A 57 -5.75 -5.29 0.55
N PHE A 58 -4.75 -6.16 0.68
CA PHE A 58 -3.86 -6.47 -0.43
C PHE A 58 -4.46 -7.56 -1.31
N PHE A 59 -4.30 -7.43 -2.63
CA PHE A 59 -4.72 -8.44 -3.59
C PHE A 59 -3.59 -8.79 -4.56
N ASP A 60 -3.47 -10.08 -4.81
CA ASP A 60 -2.53 -10.69 -5.75
C ASP A 60 -3.15 -11.00 -7.13
N ARG A 61 -4.48 -10.96 -7.22
CA ARG A 61 -5.26 -11.16 -8.43
C ARG A 61 -5.56 -9.84 -9.14
N ARG A 62 -5.76 -9.92 -10.47
CA ARG A 62 -6.02 -8.76 -11.34
C ARG A 62 -7.41 -8.17 -11.22
N ALA A 63 -8.41 -8.93 -10.73
CA ALA A 63 -9.79 -8.47 -10.63
C ALA A 63 -10.28 -8.58 -9.18
N VAL A 64 -10.74 -7.46 -8.63
CA VAL A 64 -11.25 -7.38 -7.26
C VAL A 64 -12.66 -6.78 -7.27
N PRO A 65 -13.68 -7.51 -6.80
CA PRO A 65 -15.01 -6.95 -6.62
C PRO A 65 -14.98 -5.82 -5.59
N CYS A 66 -15.39 -4.63 -6.00
CA CYS A 66 -15.43 -3.44 -5.15
C CYS A 66 -16.71 -3.41 -4.32
N SER A 67 -16.75 -4.18 -3.23
CA SER A 67 -18.00 -4.37 -2.48
C SER A 67 -17.81 -4.61 -0.99
N ASN A 68 -18.88 -4.37 -0.22
CA ASN A 68 -18.96 -4.71 1.19
C ASN A 68 -18.65 -6.18 1.49
N ARG A 69 -18.91 -7.11 0.56
CA ARG A 69 -18.58 -8.53 0.74
C ARG A 69 -17.08 -8.80 0.84
N VAL A 70 -16.27 -8.04 0.10
CA VAL A 70 -14.81 -8.25 0.04
C VAL A 70 -14.10 -7.48 1.15
N PHE A 71 -14.63 -6.33 1.52
CA PHE A 71 -13.94 -5.32 2.31
C PHE A 71 -14.59 -5.03 3.68
N GLY A 72 -15.86 -5.42 3.87
CA GLY A 72 -16.72 -4.86 4.92
C GLY A 72 -17.31 -3.51 4.51
N ASP A 73 -18.18 -2.93 5.35
CA ASP A 73 -18.74 -1.59 5.12
C ASP A 73 -18.08 -0.55 6.04
N PRO A 74 -17.04 0.17 5.57
CA PRO A 74 -16.38 1.21 6.35
C PRO A 74 -17.21 2.50 6.46
N ALA A 75 -18.19 2.71 5.58
CA ALA A 75 -18.96 3.95 5.50
C ALA A 75 -20.44 3.65 5.20
N PRO A 76 -21.22 3.18 6.19
CA PRO A 76 -22.63 2.85 6.00
C PRO A 76 -23.46 4.03 5.49
N GLY A 77 -24.37 3.77 4.56
CA GLY A 77 -25.26 4.78 3.96
C GLY A 77 -24.53 5.78 3.05
N ARG A 78 -23.27 5.52 2.68
CA ARG A 78 -22.50 6.34 1.74
C ARG A 78 -22.06 5.50 0.54
N GLU A 79 -22.08 6.12 -0.62
CA GLU A 79 -21.49 5.56 -1.84
C GLU A 79 -19.97 5.47 -1.67
N LYS A 80 -19.45 4.25 -1.78
CA LYS A 80 -18.02 3.98 -1.65
C LYS A 80 -17.39 3.81 -3.03
N ALA A 81 -16.07 3.87 -3.06
CA ALA A 81 -15.30 3.56 -4.25
C ALA A 81 -14.03 2.81 -3.87
N CYS A 82 -13.49 2.08 -4.83
CA CYS A 82 -12.20 1.43 -4.71
C CYS A 82 -11.10 2.28 -5.33
N TYR A 83 -9.97 2.30 -4.64
CA TYR A 83 -8.73 2.91 -5.04
C TYR A 83 -7.61 1.90 -4.88
N TYR A 84 -6.63 1.88 -5.77
CA TYR A 84 -5.42 1.09 -5.57
C TYR A 84 -4.23 2.00 -5.30
N VAL A 85 -3.27 1.50 -4.52
CA VAL A 85 -2.00 2.21 -4.28
C VAL A 85 -1.14 2.12 -5.53
N ALA A 86 -0.91 3.24 -6.19
CA ALA A 86 0.02 3.34 -7.32
C ALA A 86 1.47 3.37 -6.82
N ARG A 87 2.35 2.60 -7.48
CA ARG A 87 3.80 2.70 -7.30
C ARG A 87 4.27 4.00 -7.95
N GLY A 88 4.69 5.00 -7.16
CA GLY A 88 5.13 6.28 -7.68
C GLY A 88 6.52 6.18 -8.30
N ARG A 89 6.62 6.22 -9.64
CA ARG A 89 7.65 6.94 -10.42
C ARG A 89 7.38 6.79 -11.93
N GLY A 90 7.31 7.91 -12.64
CA GLY A 90 7.32 7.97 -14.11
C GLY A 90 5.92 8.12 -14.70
N GLY A 91 5.60 9.33 -15.16
CA GLY A 91 4.35 9.62 -15.86
C GLY A 91 4.28 8.91 -17.20
N TYR A 92 3.10 8.41 -17.51
CA TYR A 92 2.54 8.51 -18.85
C TYR A 92 1.07 8.91 -18.65
N GLY A 93 0.76 10.13 -19.08
CA GLY A 93 -0.60 10.54 -19.35
C GLY A 93 -1.15 9.74 -20.53
N GLY A 94 -2.47 9.72 -20.64
CA GLY A 94 -3.16 9.07 -21.74
C GLY A 94 -4.52 8.60 -21.29
N ASP A 95 -5.43 9.55 -21.06
CA ASP A 95 -6.82 9.35 -21.42
C ASP A 95 -6.83 8.80 -22.86
N ASN A 96 -7.35 7.59 -23.06
CA ASN A 96 -7.85 7.12 -24.35
C ASN A 96 -8.97 6.12 -24.10
N ASP A 97 -10.13 6.58 -24.49
CA ASP A 97 -11.36 5.89 -24.84
C ASP A 97 -11.13 4.83 -25.96
N TYR A 98 -12.05 3.86 -26.04
CA TYR A 98 -12.22 2.77 -27.05
C TYR A 98 -11.50 1.40 -26.92
N GLY A 99 -12.33 0.35 -26.98
CA GLY A 99 -12.21 -0.88 -27.80
C GLY A 99 -11.08 -1.87 -27.48
N ASP A 100 -11.37 -3.08 -27.01
CA ASP A 100 -11.78 -4.28 -27.79
C ASP A 100 -10.57 -5.21 -28.07
N ASP A 101 -10.87 -6.51 -28.14
CA ASP A 101 -10.18 -7.61 -28.83
C ASP A 101 -8.64 -7.88 -28.72
N ASN A 102 -8.34 -8.95 -27.96
CA ASN A 102 -7.59 -10.16 -28.36
C ASN A 102 -6.23 -10.06 -29.11
N TYR A 103 -5.13 -10.40 -28.44
CA TYR A 103 -3.94 -11.19 -28.91
C TYR A 103 -3.12 -11.46 -27.62
N GLY A 104 -2.66 -12.66 -27.23
CA GLY A 104 -2.08 -13.73 -28.02
C GLY A 104 -0.58 -13.84 -27.66
N ASP A 105 -0.19 -15.02 -27.16
CA ASP A 105 1.17 -15.58 -27.15
C ASP A 105 2.20 -15.16 -26.08
N ASN A 106 3.11 -16.10 -25.84
CA ASN A 106 3.91 -16.40 -24.67
C ASN A 106 5.36 -15.96 -24.94
N ASP A 107 5.92 -15.14 -24.06
CA ASP A 107 7.36 -14.86 -24.02
C ASP A 107 7.89 -15.21 -22.63
N TYR A 108 8.49 -16.39 -22.52
CA TYR A 108 9.30 -16.81 -21.37
C TYR A 108 10.63 -16.03 -21.40
N GLY A 109 10.61 -14.85 -20.78
CA GLY A 109 11.77 -14.01 -20.56
C GLY A 109 11.74 -13.38 -19.17
N SER A 110 12.31 -14.10 -18.20
CA SER A 110 12.87 -13.68 -16.90
C SER A 110 12.51 -12.27 -16.43
N ARG A 111 11.33 -12.11 -15.81
CA ARG A 111 11.09 -11.07 -14.82
C ARG A 111 11.20 -11.76 -13.46
N PRO A 112 11.98 -11.22 -12.49
CA PRO A 112 12.02 -11.82 -11.16
C PRO A 112 10.58 -11.93 -10.68
N ASP A 113 10.17 -13.15 -10.36
CA ASP A 113 8.79 -13.54 -10.10
C ASP A 113 8.16 -12.60 -9.07
N ARG A 114 7.39 -11.61 -9.57
CA ARG A 114 6.65 -10.61 -8.76
C ARG A 114 5.44 -11.21 -8.02
N GLY A 115 5.63 -12.44 -7.57
CA GLY A 115 4.64 -13.46 -7.28
C GLY A 115 5.20 -14.57 -6.40
N GLU A 116 6.52 -14.74 -6.35
CA GLU A 116 7.17 -15.71 -5.49
C GLU A 116 7.22 -15.22 -4.04
N TRP A 117 7.03 -16.15 -3.12
CA TRP A 117 7.09 -15.92 -1.68
C TRP A 117 8.44 -16.38 -1.16
N VAL A 118 9.29 -15.44 -0.79
CA VAL A 118 10.63 -15.73 -0.26
C VAL A 118 10.57 -15.77 1.25
N ALA A 119 10.98 -16.88 1.85
CA ALA A 119 11.05 -17.02 3.30
C ALA A 119 12.04 -16.01 3.90
N CYS A 120 11.63 -15.29 4.93
CA CYS A 120 12.48 -14.27 5.58
C CYS A 120 12.77 -14.55 7.06
N ALA A 121 11.82 -15.11 7.82
CA ALA A 121 11.94 -15.27 9.26
C ALA A 121 11.08 -16.42 9.78
N ARG A 122 11.55 -17.16 10.80
CA ARG A 122 10.74 -18.15 11.51
C ARG A 122 9.81 -17.43 12.49
N GLU A 123 8.78 -18.12 12.97
CA GLU A 123 7.93 -17.60 14.05
C GLU A 123 8.77 -17.18 15.26
N GLY A 124 8.61 -15.93 15.69
CA GLY A 124 9.38 -15.28 16.75
C GLY A 124 10.60 -14.47 16.28
N ASP A 125 11.02 -14.60 15.01
CA ASP A 125 12.17 -13.85 14.47
C ASP A 125 11.72 -12.57 13.72
N PHE A 126 12.65 -11.65 13.50
CA PHE A 126 12.41 -10.43 12.70
C PHE A 126 12.62 -10.69 11.21
N CYS A 127 11.62 -10.35 10.40
CA CYS A 127 11.67 -10.39 8.94
C CYS A 127 12.14 -9.03 8.42
N ASP A 128 13.41 -8.91 8.05
CA ASP A 128 13.96 -7.67 7.51
C ASP A 128 13.72 -7.54 5.99
N PHE A 129 13.18 -6.39 5.57
CA PHE A 129 13.05 -6.01 4.17
C PHE A 129 12.96 -4.49 4.07
N SER A 130 13.40 -3.92 2.96
CA SER A 130 13.35 -2.46 2.72
C SER A 130 12.10 -2.03 1.96
N GLY A 131 11.55 -0.87 2.32
CA GLY A 131 10.38 -0.31 1.64
C GLY A 131 9.07 -0.96 2.09
N ARG A 132 8.02 -0.83 1.29
CA ARG A 132 6.71 -1.46 1.56
C ARG A 132 6.67 -2.83 0.88
N ALA A 133 6.38 -3.87 1.64
CA ALA A 133 6.24 -5.22 1.11
C ALA A 133 5.02 -5.92 1.70
N VAL A 134 4.50 -6.89 0.97
CA VAL A 134 3.50 -7.81 1.49
C VAL A 134 4.22 -8.93 2.17
N VAL A 135 3.83 -9.20 3.41
CA VAL A 135 4.34 -10.32 4.17
C VAL A 135 3.17 -11.25 4.43
N ARG A 136 3.40 -12.55 4.26
CA ARG A 136 2.47 -13.58 4.73
C ARG A 136 3.10 -14.33 5.90
N TYR A 137 2.27 -14.71 6.85
CA TYR A 137 2.63 -15.48 8.04
C TYR A 137 1.74 -16.71 8.12
N GLY A 138 2.33 -17.88 8.37
CA GLY A 138 1.57 -19.12 8.51
C GLY A 138 2.35 -20.40 8.16
N ALA A 139 1.61 -21.50 8.05
CA ALA A 139 2.15 -22.84 7.81
C ALA A 139 1.11 -23.74 7.13
N ARG A 140 1.58 -24.80 6.46
CA ARG A 140 0.73 -25.88 5.90
C ARG A 140 -0.43 -25.35 5.03
N GLY A 141 -0.15 -24.35 4.19
CA GLY A 141 -1.17 -23.76 3.29
C GLY A 141 -2.11 -22.75 3.93
N ARG A 142 -2.04 -22.53 5.26
CA ARG A 142 -2.86 -21.54 5.97
C ARG A 142 -2.01 -20.32 6.29
N TYR A 143 -2.41 -19.16 5.77
CA TYR A 143 -1.66 -17.92 5.88
C TYR A 143 -2.56 -16.71 6.11
N THR A 144 -2.11 -15.79 6.95
CA THR A 144 -2.57 -14.40 6.99
C THR A 144 -1.56 -13.51 6.28
N GLN A 145 -2.00 -12.37 5.74
CA GLN A 145 -1.16 -11.46 4.96
C GLN A 145 -1.44 -10.01 5.36
N ASP A 146 -0.38 -9.21 5.44
CA ASP A 146 -0.51 -7.77 5.60
C ASP A 146 0.65 -7.02 4.91
N VAL A 147 0.57 -5.70 4.85
CA VAL A 147 1.56 -4.82 4.25
C VAL A 147 2.33 -4.10 5.34
N PHE A 148 3.62 -4.37 5.39
CA PHE A 148 4.53 -3.78 6.36
C PHE A 148 5.55 -2.87 5.67
N ARG A 149 6.26 -2.07 6.47
CA ARG A 149 7.31 -1.17 5.98
C ARG A 149 8.58 -1.36 6.80
N ASN A 150 9.70 -1.58 6.11
CA ASN A 150 11.02 -1.72 6.74
C ASN A 150 11.13 -2.90 7.73
N GLY A 151 10.44 -4.01 7.45
CA GLY A 151 10.45 -5.21 8.29
C GLY A 151 9.17 -5.43 9.11
N VAL A 152 9.10 -6.60 9.75
CA VAL A 152 8.02 -7.00 10.69
C VAL A 152 8.48 -8.14 11.61
N ASP A 153 8.04 -8.14 12.87
CA ASP A 153 8.16 -9.30 13.75
C ASP A 153 7.27 -10.44 13.26
N CYS A 154 7.84 -11.63 13.10
CA CYS A 154 7.11 -12.77 12.58
C CYS A 154 6.27 -13.46 13.66
N SER A 155 5.14 -12.85 14.05
CA SER A 155 4.36 -13.27 15.23
C SER A 155 2.83 -13.23 14.99
N ASN A 156 2.06 -13.90 15.85
CA ASN A 156 0.60 -13.78 15.83
C ASN A 156 0.15 -12.33 16.08
N ASP A 157 0.84 -11.61 16.96
CA ASP A 157 0.49 -10.25 17.36
C ASP A 157 0.62 -9.26 16.20
N SER A 158 1.69 -9.37 15.41
CA SER A 158 1.92 -8.49 14.26
C SER A 158 0.88 -8.66 13.15
N PHE A 159 0.25 -9.83 13.07
CA PHE A 159 -0.77 -10.16 12.06
C PHE A 159 -2.20 -10.26 12.63
N GLY A 160 -2.36 -10.08 13.95
CA GLY A 160 -3.64 -10.05 14.66
C GLY A 160 -4.36 -11.39 14.85
N ASP A 161 -3.79 -12.52 14.39
CA ASP A 161 -4.40 -13.86 14.51
C ASP A 161 -3.34 -14.98 14.35
N ASP A 162 -3.67 -16.20 14.80
CA ASP A 162 -2.92 -17.42 14.49
C ASP A 162 -3.56 -18.18 13.31
N PRO A 163 -3.01 -18.06 12.08
CA PRO A 163 -3.55 -18.72 10.91
C PRO A 163 -3.36 -20.24 10.93
N ALA A 164 -2.46 -20.79 11.76
CA ALA A 164 -2.15 -22.22 11.79
C ALA A 164 -1.80 -22.69 13.22
N PRO A 165 -2.79 -22.83 14.13
CA PRO A 165 -2.55 -23.24 15.51
C PRO A 165 -1.87 -24.62 15.61
N GLY A 166 -0.90 -24.73 16.52
CA GLY A 166 -0.15 -25.97 16.75
C GLY A 166 0.87 -26.31 15.64
N ALA A 167 1.09 -25.43 14.67
CA ALA A 167 2.13 -25.57 13.66
C ALA A 167 3.20 -24.48 13.82
N GLN A 168 4.46 -24.80 13.53
CA GLN A 168 5.53 -23.81 13.43
C GLN A 168 5.32 -22.97 12.18
N LYS A 169 5.10 -21.67 12.38
CA LYS A 169 4.84 -20.72 11.31
C LYS A 169 6.12 -20.06 10.82
N ARG A 170 6.03 -19.42 9.66
CA ARG A 170 7.13 -18.71 9.02
C ARG A 170 6.59 -17.51 8.24
N CYS A 171 7.38 -16.46 8.17
CA CYS A 171 7.10 -15.28 7.37
C CYS A 171 7.76 -15.37 6.01
N TYR A 172 7.05 -14.85 5.01
CA TYR A 172 7.52 -14.77 3.64
C TYR A 172 7.22 -13.40 3.08
N VAL A 173 8.20 -12.78 2.45
CA VAL A 173 8.04 -11.52 1.72
C VAL A 173 7.72 -11.85 0.27
N ARG A 174 6.79 -11.11 -0.31
CA ARG A 174 6.52 -11.18 -1.75
C ARG A 174 7.46 -10.27 -2.53
N GLN A 175 8.19 -10.83 -3.51
CA GLN A 175 9.01 -10.05 -4.45
C GLN A 175 8.19 -9.50 -5.62
#